data_AF-A0AAQ3M012-F1
#
_entry.id   AF-A0AAQ3M012-F1
#
_cell.length_a   1.000
_cell.length_b   1.000
_cell.length_c   1.000
_cell.angle_alpha   90.00
_cell.angle_beta   90.00
_cell.angle_gamma   90.00
#
_symmetry.space_group_name_H-M   'P 1'
#
loop_
_entity.id
_entity.type
_entity.pdbx_description
1 polymer ?
#
loop_
_entity_poly.entity_id
_entity_poly.type
_entity_poly.pdbx_seq_one_letter_code
_entity_poly.pdbx_strand_id
1 'polypeptide(L)' 'MPTSSVEDKRRAARETIDLLAEISTLLNTGLDRQSLSYCVSLIENGVNPEALAKVILKLRETNGQPPTDEATQR' A
#
# COMPACT_ATOMS: atom_id res chain seq x y z
N MET A 1 35.05 6.23 -8.66
CA MET A 1 34.24 5.58 -7.60
C MET A 1 32.79 6.00 -7.78
N PRO A 2 31.85 5.11 -8.14
CA PRO A 2 30.44 5.46 -8.35
C PRO A 2 29.53 4.99 -7.19
N THR A 3 29.92 5.17 -5.93
CA THR A 3 29.12 4.73 -4.77
C THR A 3 28.14 5.80 -4.24
N SER A 4 28.50 7.08 -4.28
CA SER A 4 27.68 8.14 -3.67
C SER A 4 26.27 8.21 -4.25
N SER A 5 26.14 8.17 -5.59
CA SER A 5 24.85 8.33 -6.26
C SER A 5 23.82 7.23 -5.94
N VAL A 6 24.27 6.01 -5.65
CA VAL A 6 23.36 4.90 -5.28
C VAL A 6 22.85 5.07 -3.85
N GLU A 7 23.72 5.51 -2.94
CA GLU A 7 23.35 5.83 -1.56
C GLU A 7 22.40 7.02 -1.49
N ASP A 8 22.65 8.07 -2.28
CA ASP A 8 21.77 9.24 -2.41
C ASP A 8 20.37 8.84 -2.88
N LYS A 9 20.27 7.98 -3.91
CA LYS A 9 18.99 7.45 -4.41
C LYS A 9 18.25 6.64 -3.36
N ARG A 10 18.95 5.78 -2.60
CA ARG A 10 18.35 4.99 -1.52
C ARG A 10 17.83 5.87 -0.39
N ARG A 11 18.55 6.94 -0.06
CA ARG A 11 18.13 7.92 0.95
C ARG A 11 16.88 8.67 0.50
N ALA A 12 16.86 9.18 -0.73
CA ALA A 12 15.71 9.86 -1.29
C ALA A 12 14.46 8.97 -1.35
N ALA A 13 14.62 7.68 -1.70
CA ALA A 13 13.53 6.72 -1.72
C ALA A 13 12.95 6.48 -0.30
N ARG A 14 13.80 6.37 0.72
CA ARG A 14 13.35 6.26 2.11
C ARG A 14 12.57 7.50 2.56
N GLU A 15 13.12 8.69 2.34
CA GLU A 15 12.48 9.96 2.68
C GLU A 15 11.11 10.10 1.98
N THR A 16 11.01 9.68 0.72
CA THR A 16 9.75 9.67 -0.01
C THR A 16 8.72 8.76 0.65
N ILE A 17 9.09 7.54 1.03
CA ILE A 17 8.19 6.61 1.72
C ILE A 17 7.79 7.14 3.11
N ASP A 18 8.71 7.79 3.83
CA ASP A 18 8.42 8.41 5.13
C ASP A 18 7.36 9.52 4.99
N LEU A 19 7.52 10.41 4.01
CA LEU A 19 6.54 11.47 3.72
C LEU A 19 5.18 10.89 3.29
N LEU A 20 5.17 9.85 2.44
CA LEU A 20 3.93 9.19 2.03
C LEU A 20 3.22 8.50 3.21
N ALA A 21 3.96 7.94 4.16
CA ALA A 21 3.39 7.35 5.38
C ALA A 21 2.75 8.41 6.29
N GLU A 22 3.36 9.59 6.40
CA GLU A 22 2.79 10.73 7.13
C GLU A 22 1.49 11.21 6.47
N ILE A 23 1.49 11.40 5.14
CA ILE A 23 0.29 11.75 4.38
C ILE A 23 -0.82 10.70 4.57
N SER A 24 -0.47 9.42 4.49
CA SER A 24 -1.41 8.30 4.71
C SER A 24 -2.06 8.36 6.09
N THR A 25 -1.26 8.71 7.12
CA THR A 25 -1.73 8.83 8.50
C THR A 25 -2.67 10.03 8.65
N LEU A 26 -2.31 11.19 8.08
CA LEU A 26 -3.14 12.40 8.10
C LEU A 26 -4.48 12.19 7.41
N LEU A 27 -4.50 11.45 6.29
CA LEU A 27 -5.71 11.10 5.55
C LEU A 27 -6.44 9.88 6.11
N ASN A 28 -5.94 9.29 7.19
CA ASN A 28 -6.49 8.11 7.85
C ASN A 28 -6.79 6.95 6.87
N THR A 29 -5.89 6.70 5.90
CA THR A 29 -6.12 5.66 4.89
C THR A 29 -5.97 4.25 5.45
N GLY A 30 -5.37 4.11 6.64
CA GLY A 30 -5.10 2.84 7.30
C GLY A 30 -4.07 1.97 6.56
N LEU A 31 -3.26 2.54 5.67
CA LEU A 31 -2.14 1.83 5.03
C LEU A 31 -0.87 1.97 5.88
N ASP A 32 -0.32 0.83 6.28
CA ASP A 32 0.98 0.76 6.94
C ASP A 32 2.13 0.97 5.94
N ARG A 33 3.35 1.16 6.47
CA ARG A 33 4.54 1.46 5.66
C ARG A 33 4.88 0.38 4.63
N GLN A 34 4.65 -0.90 4.94
CA GLN A 34 4.90 -1.97 3.97
C GLN A 34 3.84 -1.95 2.86
N SER A 35 2.57 -1.82 3.22
CA SER A 35 1.47 -1.71 2.25
C SER A 35 1.67 -0.53 1.29
N LEU A 36 2.10 0.63 1.79
CA LEU A 36 2.44 1.78 0.96
C LEU A 36 3.60 1.49 0.00
N SER A 37 4.66 0.83 0.47
CA SER A 37 5.78 0.44 -0.38
C SER A 37 5.34 -0.46 -1.53
N TYR A 38 4.45 -1.43 -1.28
CA TYR A 38 3.90 -2.27 -2.34
C TYR A 38 3.06 -1.46 -3.33
N CYS A 39 2.23 -0.53 -2.85
CA CYS A 39 1.44 0.34 -3.72
C CYS A 39 2.33 1.17 -4.64
N VAL A 40 3.40 1.76 -4.10
CA VAL A 40 4.38 2.52 -4.89
C VAL A 40 5.01 1.63 -5.95
N SER A 41 5.51 0.45 -5.59
CA SER A 41 6.10 -0.48 -6.57
C SER A 41 5.11 -0.91 -7.66
N LEU A 42 3.84 -1.17 -7.33
CA LEU A 42 2.82 -1.51 -8.32
C LEU A 42 2.56 -0.34 -9.28
N ILE A 43 2.46 0.87 -8.75
CA ILE A 43 2.24 2.09 -9.57
C ILE A 43 3.46 2.35 -10.47
N GLU A 44 4.68 2.17 -9.97
CA GLU A 44 5.92 2.25 -10.76
C GLU A 44 5.98 1.21 -11.87
N ASN A 45 5.34 0.05 -11.70
CA ASN A 45 5.18 -0.99 -12.73
C ASN A 45 3.98 -0.74 -13.67
N GLY A 46 3.33 0.43 -13.61
CA GLY A 46 2.28 0.84 -14.52
C GLY A 46 0.86 0.45 -14.10
N VAL A 47 0.67 -0.01 -12.86
CA VAL A 47 -0.68 -0.25 -12.31
C VAL A 47 -1.39 1.08 -12.09
N ASN A 48 -2.64 1.18 -12.53
CA ASN A 48 -3.46 2.37 -12.31
C ASN A 48 -3.77 2.55 -10.81
N PRO A 49 -3.48 3.73 -10.21
CA PRO A 49 -3.65 3.95 -8.77
C PRO A 49 -5.13 3.93 -8.33
N GLU A 50 -6.05 4.38 -9.17
CA GLU A 50 -7.49 4.36 -8.86
C GLU A 50 -8.05 2.94 -8.84
N ALA A 51 -7.64 2.10 -9.81
CA ALA A 51 -7.99 0.69 -9.83
C ALA A 51 -7.40 -0.05 -8.62
N LEU A 52 -6.15 0.23 -8.26
CA LEU A 52 -5.50 -0.34 -7.09
C LEU A 52 -6.24 0.01 -5.80
N ALA A 53 -6.65 1.28 -5.63
CA ALA A 53 -7.43 1.72 -4.48
C ALA A 53 -8.76 0.96 -4.36
N LYS A 54 -9.48 0.76 -5.48
CA LYS A 54 -10.73 -0.03 -5.51
C LYS A 54 -10.50 -1.48 -5.05
N VAL A 55 -9.40 -2.11 -5.48
CA VAL A 55 -9.04 -3.48 -5.06
C VAL A 55 -8.72 -3.53 -3.57
N ILE A 56 -7.93 -2.59 -3.05
CA ILE A 56 -7.58 -2.54 -1.62
C ILE A 56 -8.83 -2.40 -0.76
N LEU A 57 -9.75 -1.50 -1.13
CA LEU A 57 -11.03 -1.33 -0.44
C LEU A 57 -11.83 -2.62 -0.48
N LYS A 58 -11.93 -3.27 -1.64
CA LYS A 58 -12.70 -4.51 -1.77
C LYS A 58 -12.14 -5.68 -0.94
N LEU A 59 -10.82 -5.79 -0.87
CA LEU A 59 -10.15 -6.81 -0.06
C LEU A 59 -10.38 -6.56 1.44
N ARG A 60 -10.37 -5.30 1.88
CA ARG A 60 -10.65 -4.94 3.28
C ARG A 60 -12.09 -5.25 3.68
N GLU A 61 -13.06 -4.98 2.80
CA GLU A 61 -14.46 -5.38 3.01
C GLU A 61 -14.58 -6.89 3.20
N THR A 62 -13.94 -7.67 2.32
CA THR A 62 -14.05 -9.13 2.31
C THR A 62 -13.35 -9.77 3.52
N ASN A 63 -12.18 -9.26 3.92
CA ASN A 63 -11.43 -9.76 5.08
C ASN A 63 -12.06 -9.36 6.43
N GLY A 64 -12.91 -8.33 6.46
CA GLY A 64 -13.64 -7.90 7.64
C GLY A 64 -14.96 -8.66 7.86
N GLN A 65 -15.44 -9.43 6.88
CA GLN A 65 -16.61 -10.28 7.03
C GLN A 65 -16.20 -11.63 7.67
N PRO A 66 -16.77 -12.03 8.81
CA PRO A 66 -16.67 -13.43 9.24
C PRO A 66 -17.23 -14.34 8.14
N PRO A 67 -16.70 -15.57 7.97
CA PRO A 67 -17.29 -16.51 7.03
C PRO A 67 -18.77 -16.65 7.36
N THR A 68 -19.65 -16.25 6.44
CA THR A 68 -21.08 -16.48 6.57
C THR A 68 -21.29 -17.99 6.54
N ASP A 69 -21.47 -18.55 7.72
CA ASP A 69 -21.83 -19.95 7.95
C ASP A 69 -23.27 -20.16 7.45
N GLU A 70 -23.45 -20.21 6.13
CA GLU A 70 -24.69 -20.65 5.48
C GLU A 70 -24.71 -22.19 5.30
N ALA A 71 -24.16 -22.93 6.25
CA ALA A 71 -24.16 -24.41 6.26
C ALA A 71 -24.82 -25.03 7.50
N THR A 72 -25.61 -24.28 8.28
CA THR A 72 -26.28 -24.79 9.49
C THR A 72 -27.75 -25.18 9.33
N GLN A 73 -28.41 -25.07 8.17
CA GLN A 73 -29.80 -25.57 8.08
C GLN A 73 -30.32 -25.83 6.66
N ARG A 74 -30.10 -27.05 6.15
CA ARG A 74 -31.09 -27.81 5.36
C ARG A 74 -30.87 -29.31 5.48
#